data_AF-A0A2H9SL62-F1
#
_entry.id   AF-A0A2H9SL62-F1
#
_cell.length_a   1.000
_cell.length_b   1.000
_cell.length_c   1.000
_cell.angle_alpha   90.00
_cell.angle_beta   90.00
_cell.angle_gamma   90.00
#
_symmetry.space_group_name_H-M   'P 1'
#
loop_
_entity.id
_entity.type
_entity.pdbx_description
1 polymer ?
#
loop_
_entity_poly.entity_id
_entity_poly.type
_entity_poly.pdbx_seq_one_letter_code
_entity_poly.pdbx_strand_id
1 'polypeptide(L)'
;MLRIFSLVLHLSCLTVSLFAEVISIDSLSQVKLPPASQALIFFDIDDTLIDFPTMLGSKMWRKHIVEATSQDTSNNWHDRFSLYLAQHCPVTTVEPSTSSYIKDLQKQGYTIYGLTARERHKWYDTPCPDVDQLTVSQLNSVDIDFNQLSMLPHTEAIIQNSEYFQGTLFANTDLKGDFLKQLFENASSLPEHVVFIDDKLSQVESVSETLEALGIKADCYWYRAIEVKSNSFNSLLADIQLYHLMHFGLFLNDEQAAYIAENEPDFPWLAAVLNNLQDAN
;
A
#
# COMPACT_ATOMS: atom_id res chain seq x y z
N MET A 1 53.93 -38.39 34.33
CA MET A 1 52.61 -37.82 34.69
C MET A 1 52.54 -36.39 34.13
N LEU A 2 52.13 -36.24 32.87
CA LEU A 2 51.89 -34.92 32.24
C LEU A 2 50.37 -34.76 32.09
N ARG A 3 49.78 -33.80 32.79
CA ARG A 3 48.36 -33.45 32.68
C ARG A 3 48.22 -32.40 31.57
N ILE A 4 47.59 -32.78 30.46
CA ILE A 4 47.20 -31.89 29.36
C ILE A 4 45.95 -31.13 29.83
N PHE A 5 46.09 -29.85 30.12
CA PHE A 5 44.96 -28.94 30.32
C PHE A 5 44.39 -28.57 28.95
N SER A 6 43.23 -29.11 28.61
CA SER A 6 42.45 -28.69 27.45
C SER A 6 41.76 -27.37 27.79
N LEU A 7 42.34 -26.26 27.34
CA LEU A 7 41.75 -24.93 27.45
C LEU A 7 40.71 -24.79 26.33
N VAL A 8 39.47 -25.18 26.62
CA VAL A 8 38.33 -24.93 25.72
C VAL A 8 37.98 -23.45 25.80
N LEU A 9 38.60 -22.65 24.93
CA LEU A 9 38.27 -21.24 24.73
C LEU A 9 36.86 -21.16 24.12
N HIS A 10 35.83 -21.00 24.97
CA HIS A 10 34.49 -20.66 24.53
C HIS A 10 34.56 -19.26 23.92
N LEU A 11 34.70 -19.19 22.60
CA LEU A 11 34.42 -17.99 21.82
C LEU A 11 32.92 -17.73 21.96
N SER A 12 32.54 -16.95 22.97
CA SER A 12 31.23 -16.32 23.04
C SER A 12 31.14 -15.38 21.85
N CYS A 13 30.67 -15.88 20.70
CA CYS A 13 30.23 -15.02 19.61
C CYS A 13 29.13 -14.13 20.19
N LEU A 14 29.50 -12.89 20.51
CA LEU A 14 28.56 -11.79 20.67
C LEU A 14 27.90 -11.62 19.31
N THR A 15 26.83 -12.40 19.08
CA THR A 15 25.88 -12.12 18.01
C THR A 15 25.21 -10.82 18.42
N VAL A 16 25.76 -9.70 17.94
CA VAL A 16 25.03 -8.45 17.92
C VAL A 16 23.82 -8.74 17.04
N SER A 17 22.67 -8.98 17.68
CA SER A 17 21.39 -9.03 17.00
C SER A 17 21.20 -7.63 16.44
N LEU A 18 21.49 -7.47 15.15
CA LEU A 18 21.06 -6.32 14.38
C LEU A 18 19.56 -6.50 14.22
N PHE A 19 18.79 -6.05 15.20
CA PHE A 19 17.36 -5.89 15.03
C PHE A 19 17.16 -4.98 13.82
N ALA A 20 16.32 -5.43 12.89
CA ALA A 20 15.94 -4.62 11.75
C ALA A 20 15.15 -3.41 12.27
N GLU A 21 15.81 -2.24 12.30
CA GLU A 21 15.21 -0.99 12.74
C GLU A 21 14.18 -0.55 11.69
N VAL A 22 12.93 -0.33 12.12
CA VAL A 22 11.92 0.30 11.26
C VAL A 22 12.28 1.78 11.10
N ILE A 23 12.53 2.21 9.86
CA ILE A 23 12.99 3.57 9.56
C ILE A 23 11.79 4.42 9.15
N SER A 24 11.45 5.42 9.96
CA SER A 24 10.43 6.41 9.58
C SER A 24 10.97 7.35 8.50
N ILE A 25 10.17 7.59 7.45
CA ILE A 25 10.47 8.56 6.38
C ILE A 25 9.24 9.38 6.03
N ASP A 26 9.46 10.64 5.66
CA ASP A 26 8.39 11.58 5.24
C ASP A 26 8.37 11.79 3.72
N SER A 27 9.33 11.19 3.00
CA SER A 27 9.43 11.27 1.54
C SER A 27 10.20 10.06 1.01
N LEU A 28 9.82 9.57 -0.18
CA LEU A 28 10.53 8.47 -0.86
C LEU A 28 12.00 8.82 -1.14
N SER A 29 12.32 10.11 -1.27
CA SER A 29 13.70 10.58 -1.47
C SER A 29 14.65 10.27 -0.29
N GLN A 30 14.11 9.93 0.88
CA GLN A 30 14.89 9.59 2.08
C GLN A 30 15.30 8.11 2.14
N VAL A 31 14.72 7.26 1.27
CA VAL A 31 15.04 5.83 1.20
C VAL A 31 16.50 5.66 0.78
N LYS A 32 17.26 4.92 1.61
CA LYS A 32 18.62 4.52 1.29
C LYS A 32 18.60 3.13 0.68
N LEU A 33 19.28 2.97 -0.44
CA LEU A 33 19.29 1.72 -1.18
C LEU A 33 20.68 1.08 -1.19
N PRO A 34 20.76 -0.26 -1.00
CA PRO A 34 21.97 -1.02 -1.28
C PRO A 34 22.23 -1.09 -2.80
N PRO A 35 23.36 -1.66 -3.26
CA PRO A 35 23.61 -1.84 -4.69
C PRO A 35 22.49 -2.62 -5.39
N ALA A 36 22.07 -2.16 -6.58
CA ALA A 36 20.94 -2.72 -7.31
C ALA A 36 21.03 -4.24 -7.57
N SER A 37 22.24 -4.78 -7.76
CA SER A 37 22.47 -6.21 -7.96
C SER A 37 22.15 -7.09 -6.74
N GLN A 38 21.94 -6.48 -5.57
CA GLN A 38 21.69 -7.18 -4.30
C GLN A 38 20.28 -6.95 -3.76
N ALA A 39 19.54 -6.02 -4.38
CA ALA A 39 18.35 -5.43 -3.79
C ALA A 39 17.09 -5.83 -4.56
N LEU A 40 16.08 -6.28 -3.82
CA LEU A 40 14.71 -6.43 -4.26
C LEU A 40 13.85 -5.40 -3.54
N ILE A 41 13.15 -4.54 -4.29
CA ILE A 41 12.36 -3.45 -3.70
C ILE A 41 10.87 -3.76 -3.83
N PHE A 42 10.15 -3.61 -2.73
CA PHE A 42 8.69 -3.68 -2.67
C PHE A 42 8.13 -2.34 -2.20
N PHE A 43 7.21 -1.77 -2.99
CA PHE A 43 6.42 -0.62 -2.60
C PHE A 43 4.98 -1.06 -2.34
N ASP A 44 4.41 -0.66 -1.21
CA ASP A 44 2.97 -0.55 -1.11
C ASP A 44 2.41 0.43 -2.15
N ILE A 45 1.11 0.33 -2.45
CA ILE A 45 0.45 1.10 -3.51
C ILE A 45 -0.41 2.22 -2.93
N ASP A 46 -1.46 1.87 -2.19
CA ASP A 46 -2.47 2.81 -1.69
C ASP A 46 -1.90 3.65 -0.55
N ASP A 47 -2.05 4.98 -0.58
CA ASP A 47 -1.46 5.91 0.40
C ASP A 47 0.09 5.95 0.44
N THR A 48 0.76 5.09 -0.32
CA THR A 48 2.23 5.07 -0.49
C THR A 48 2.66 5.65 -1.84
N LEU A 49 2.15 5.10 -2.94
CA LEU A 49 2.47 5.58 -4.30
C LEU A 49 1.36 6.47 -4.85
N ILE A 50 0.11 6.05 -4.65
CA ILE A 50 -1.08 6.71 -5.18
C ILE A 50 -2.13 6.97 -4.09
N ASP A 51 -2.93 8.01 -4.30
CA ASP A 51 -4.11 8.35 -3.49
C ASP A 51 -5.12 9.09 -4.38
N PHE A 52 -6.31 9.37 -3.86
CA PHE A 52 -7.26 10.28 -4.50
C PHE A 52 -6.83 11.75 -4.30
N PRO A 53 -7.14 12.66 -5.25
CA PRO A 53 -6.76 14.07 -5.11
C PRO A 53 -7.64 14.86 -4.14
N THR A 54 -8.63 14.22 -3.50
CA THR A 54 -9.68 14.84 -2.68
C THR A 54 -9.75 14.24 -1.28
N MET A 55 -10.54 14.86 -0.39
CA MET A 55 -10.92 14.26 0.89
C MET A 55 -11.67 12.93 0.70
N LEU A 56 -12.59 12.87 -0.26
CA LEU A 56 -13.26 11.64 -0.69
C LEU A 56 -12.24 10.61 -1.19
N GLY A 57 -12.35 9.37 -0.71
CA GLY A 57 -11.44 8.28 -1.05
C GLY A 57 -10.19 8.17 -0.17
N SER A 58 -9.82 9.25 0.53
CA SER A 58 -8.64 9.26 1.40
C SER A 58 -8.68 8.20 2.51
N LYS A 59 -7.52 7.87 3.08
CA LYS A 59 -7.40 6.99 4.26
C LYS A 59 -8.34 7.38 5.40
N MET A 60 -8.49 8.67 5.67
CA MET A 60 -9.37 9.15 6.74
C MET A 60 -10.84 9.09 6.36
N TRP A 61 -11.20 9.35 5.10
CA TRP A 61 -12.55 9.14 4.62
C TRP A 61 -12.98 7.67 4.73
N ARG A 62 -12.08 6.73 4.43
CA ARG A 62 -12.35 5.29 4.57
C ARG A 62 -12.71 4.90 6.01
N LYS A 63 -12.08 5.52 7.02
CA LYS A 63 -12.47 5.35 8.43
C LYS A 63 -13.82 6.00 8.74
N HIS A 64 -13.98 7.25 8.30
CA HIS A 64 -15.23 8.01 8.48
C HIS A 64 -16.44 7.27 7.94
N ILE A 65 -16.38 6.72 6.73
CA ILE A 65 -17.52 6.02 6.13
C ILE A 65 -17.88 4.76 6.89
N VAL A 66 -16.90 3.99 7.39
CA VAL A 66 -17.14 2.80 8.24
C VAL A 66 -17.86 3.19 9.52
N GLU A 67 -17.41 4.25 10.19
CA GLU A 67 -18.04 4.75 11.42
C GLU A 67 -19.46 5.27 11.15
N ALA A 68 -19.62 6.08 10.11
CA ALA A 68 -20.89 6.70 9.74
C ALA A 68 -21.95 5.68 9.29
N THR A 69 -21.53 4.55 8.70
CA THR A 69 -22.45 3.47 8.29
C THR A 69 -22.46 2.27 9.22
N SER A 70 -21.88 2.39 10.42
CA SER A 70 -21.74 1.27 11.38
C SER A 70 -23.06 0.62 11.80
N GLN A 71 -24.18 1.34 11.70
CA GLN A 71 -25.52 0.81 12.01
C GLN A 71 -26.14 -0.01 10.88
N ASP A 72 -25.63 0.10 9.65
CA ASP A 72 -26.10 -0.62 8.48
C ASP A 72 -25.01 -1.53 7.92
N THR A 73 -24.74 -2.61 8.66
CA THR A 73 -23.76 -3.63 8.27
C THR A 73 -24.21 -4.50 7.10
N SER A 74 -25.49 -4.43 6.73
CA SER A 74 -26.08 -5.27 5.68
C SER A 74 -25.68 -4.85 4.27
N ASN A 75 -25.39 -3.56 4.08
CA ASN A 75 -25.15 -2.98 2.75
C ASN A 75 -23.67 -2.90 2.37
N ASN A 76 -22.74 -3.15 3.30
CA ASN A 76 -21.30 -3.05 3.08
C ASN A 76 -20.87 -1.75 2.34
N TRP A 77 -21.35 -0.61 2.85
CA TRP A 77 -21.19 0.68 2.20
C TRP A 77 -19.74 1.07 1.96
N HIS A 78 -18.84 0.70 2.87
CA HIS A 78 -17.40 0.95 2.73
C HIS A 78 -16.85 0.35 1.43
N ASP A 79 -17.09 -0.94 1.19
CA ASP A 79 -16.60 -1.61 0.00
C ASP A 79 -17.25 -1.05 -1.26
N ARG A 80 -18.57 -0.85 -1.24
CA ARG A 80 -19.31 -0.35 -2.40
C ARG A 80 -18.82 1.02 -2.83
N PHE A 81 -18.69 1.96 -1.89
CA PHE A 81 -18.21 3.30 -2.22
C PHE A 81 -16.74 3.30 -2.60
N SER A 82 -15.87 2.60 -1.85
CA SER A 82 -14.44 2.58 -2.17
C SER A 82 -14.14 1.90 -3.51
N LEU A 83 -14.86 0.84 -3.87
CA LEU A 83 -14.76 0.21 -5.19
C LEU A 83 -15.24 1.14 -6.29
N TYR A 84 -16.39 1.81 -6.09
CA TYR A 84 -16.91 2.79 -7.04
C TYR A 84 -15.90 3.92 -7.30
N LEU A 85 -15.30 4.46 -6.23
CA LEU A 85 -14.26 5.48 -6.36
C LEU A 85 -13.04 4.94 -7.11
N ALA A 86 -12.58 3.73 -6.79
CA ALA A 86 -11.45 3.13 -7.49
C ALA A 86 -11.71 2.97 -8.99
N GLN A 87 -12.94 2.63 -9.39
CA GLN A 87 -13.33 2.42 -10.78
C GLN A 87 -13.59 3.72 -11.56
N HIS A 88 -14.04 4.78 -10.90
CA HIS A 88 -14.60 5.95 -11.57
C HIS A 88 -13.88 7.27 -11.28
N CYS A 89 -13.02 7.32 -10.26
CA CYS A 89 -12.32 8.54 -9.88
C CYS A 89 -10.83 8.45 -10.23
N PRO A 90 -10.23 9.55 -10.72
CA PRO A 90 -8.80 9.58 -11.02
C PRO A 90 -7.98 9.52 -9.73
N VAL A 91 -6.86 8.81 -9.79
CA VAL A 91 -5.83 8.83 -8.74
C VAL A 91 -4.75 9.86 -9.08
N THR A 92 -4.00 10.26 -8.07
CA THR A 92 -2.77 11.07 -8.17
C THR A 92 -1.65 10.35 -7.45
N THR A 93 -0.40 10.72 -7.72
CA THR A 93 0.70 10.30 -6.86
C THR A 93 0.62 11.00 -5.50
N VAL A 94 1.07 10.31 -4.44
CA VAL A 94 1.15 10.89 -3.09
C VAL A 94 2.17 12.03 -3.04
N GLU A 95 3.33 11.86 -3.67
CA GLU A 95 4.30 12.92 -3.90
C GLU A 95 4.38 13.25 -5.40
N PRO A 96 4.55 14.53 -5.79
CA PRO A 96 4.73 14.88 -7.21
C PRO A 96 5.92 14.18 -7.88
N SER A 97 6.94 13.80 -7.10
CA SER A 97 8.14 13.12 -7.59
C SER A 97 8.03 11.59 -7.64
N THR A 98 6.95 10.96 -7.18
CA THR A 98 6.84 9.50 -7.04
C THR A 98 7.13 8.77 -8.35
N SER A 99 6.46 9.14 -9.45
CA SER A 99 6.67 8.48 -10.76
C SER A 99 8.12 8.61 -11.23
N SER A 100 8.70 9.81 -11.18
CA SER A 100 10.10 10.03 -11.56
C SER A 100 11.07 9.22 -10.69
N TYR A 101 10.79 9.12 -9.39
CA TYR A 101 11.61 8.34 -8.45
C TYR A 101 11.62 6.86 -8.84
N ILE A 102 10.46 6.24 -9.07
CA ILE A 102 10.36 4.84 -9.50
C ILE A 102 11.11 4.61 -10.81
N LYS A 103 10.93 5.49 -11.81
CA LYS A 103 11.62 5.39 -13.10
C LYS A 103 13.13 5.50 -12.96
N ASP A 104 13.61 6.37 -12.08
CA ASP A 104 15.05 6.54 -11.88
C ASP A 104 15.66 5.33 -11.15
N LEU A 105 14.92 4.66 -10.25
CA LEU A 105 15.35 3.39 -9.68
C LEU A 105 15.42 2.29 -10.76
N GLN A 106 14.40 2.19 -11.62
CA GLN A 106 14.41 1.22 -12.73
C GLN A 106 15.60 1.44 -13.68
N LYS A 107 15.89 2.70 -14.06
CA LYS A 107 17.06 3.04 -14.88
C LYS A 107 18.39 2.67 -14.22
N GLN A 108 18.45 2.69 -12.89
CA GLN A 108 19.61 2.26 -12.11
C GLN A 108 19.73 0.74 -11.99
N GLY A 109 18.77 -0.02 -12.55
CA GLY A 109 18.79 -1.48 -12.59
C GLY A 109 18.19 -2.15 -11.36
N TYR A 110 17.49 -1.40 -10.50
CA TYR A 110 16.77 -2.00 -9.37
C TYR A 110 15.60 -2.85 -9.87
N THR A 111 15.40 -4.00 -9.21
CA THR A 111 14.19 -4.81 -9.38
C THR A 111 13.15 -4.35 -8.40
N ILE A 112 11.98 -3.96 -8.91
CA ILE A 112 10.95 -3.29 -8.14
C ILE A 112 9.61 -3.95 -8.42
N TYR A 113 8.85 -4.22 -7.38
CA TYR A 113 7.47 -4.68 -7.46
C TYR A 113 6.55 -3.81 -6.61
N GLY A 114 5.31 -3.66 -7.05
CA GLY A 114 4.21 -3.29 -6.16
C GLY A 114 3.85 -4.47 -5.26
N LEU A 115 3.53 -4.23 -4.00
CA LEU A 115 3.00 -5.22 -3.06
C LEU A 115 1.81 -4.61 -2.34
N THR A 116 0.60 -5.01 -2.70
CA THR A 116 -0.64 -4.46 -2.16
C THR A 116 -1.39 -5.50 -1.32
N ALA A 117 -2.21 -5.02 -0.36
CA ALA A 117 -3.15 -5.86 0.38
C ALA A 117 -4.49 -6.04 -0.37
N ARG A 118 -4.62 -5.49 -1.58
CA ARG A 118 -5.74 -5.83 -2.48
C ARG A 118 -5.63 -7.29 -2.89
N GLU A 119 -6.76 -7.97 -3.02
CA GLU A 119 -6.84 -9.28 -3.64
C GLU A 119 -7.11 -9.13 -5.14
N ARG A 120 -6.70 -10.11 -5.97
CA ARG A 120 -6.90 -10.03 -7.43
C ARG A 120 -8.36 -10.03 -7.87
N HIS A 121 -9.21 -10.73 -7.12
CA HIS A 121 -10.60 -11.00 -7.50
C HIS A 121 -11.62 -10.49 -6.48
N LYS A 122 -11.18 -9.66 -5.53
CA LYS A 122 -11.98 -9.17 -4.43
C LYS A 122 -11.50 -7.79 -4.00
N TRP A 123 -12.44 -6.88 -3.84
CA TRP A 123 -12.20 -5.57 -3.25
C TRP A 123 -12.73 -5.60 -1.81
N TYR A 124 -11.82 -5.76 -0.84
CA TYR A 124 -12.16 -6.08 0.55
C TYR A 124 -13.03 -7.34 0.64
N ASP A 125 -14.33 -7.21 0.95
CA ASP A 125 -15.29 -8.32 1.01
C ASP A 125 -16.16 -8.46 -0.24
N THR A 126 -16.00 -7.56 -1.21
CA THR A 126 -16.82 -7.51 -2.43
C THR A 126 -16.14 -8.22 -3.60
N PRO A 127 -16.74 -9.27 -4.20
CA PRO A 127 -16.18 -9.92 -5.40
C PRO A 127 -16.03 -8.94 -6.57
N CYS A 128 -14.83 -8.87 -7.14
CA CYS A 128 -14.51 -8.02 -8.28
C CYS A 128 -13.38 -8.69 -9.08
N PRO A 129 -13.68 -9.39 -10.20
CA PRO A 129 -12.70 -10.27 -10.86
C PRO A 129 -11.47 -9.56 -11.44
N ASP A 130 -11.53 -8.24 -11.61
CA ASP A 130 -10.54 -7.46 -12.37
C ASP A 130 -9.81 -6.38 -11.52
N VAL A 131 -9.65 -6.62 -10.21
CA VAL A 131 -8.97 -5.66 -9.30
C VAL A 131 -7.50 -5.47 -9.69
N ASP A 132 -6.87 -6.51 -10.21
CA ASP A 132 -5.49 -6.46 -10.69
C ASP A 132 -5.33 -5.58 -11.93
N GLN A 133 -6.21 -5.70 -12.95
CA GLN A 133 -6.20 -4.79 -14.09
C GLN A 133 -6.55 -3.36 -13.69
N LEU A 134 -7.50 -3.18 -12.77
CA LEU A 134 -7.84 -1.86 -12.23
C LEU A 134 -6.63 -1.21 -11.56
N THR A 135 -5.91 -1.96 -10.72
CA THR A 135 -4.72 -1.48 -10.01
C THR A 135 -3.62 -1.05 -10.99
N VAL A 136 -3.33 -1.88 -12.00
CA VAL A 136 -2.35 -1.54 -13.03
C VAL A 136 -2.78 -0.32 -13.84
N SER A 137 -4.07 -0.22 -14.19
CA SER A 137 -4.60 0.95 -14.90
C SER A 137 -4.45 2.23 -14.07
N GLN A 138 -4.69 2.17 -12.75
CA GLN A 138 -4.50 3.30 -11.84
C GLN A 138 -3.03 3.73 -11.79
N LEU A 139 -2.10 2.80 -11.61
CA LEU A 139 -0.66 3.08 -11.62
C LEU A 139 -0.21 3.70 -12.96
N ASN A 140 -0.66 3.13 -14.09
CA ASN A 140 -0.36 3.65 -15.42
C ASN A 140 -0.91 5.06 -15.63
N SER A 141 -2.09 5.38 -15.05
CA SER A 141 -2.69 6.72 -15.17
C SER A 141 -1.84 7.84 -14.53
N VAL A 142 -0.95 7.47 -13.60
CA VAL A 142 0.02 8.36 -12.97
C VAL A 142 1.47 8.03 -13.37
N ASP A 143 1.64 7.37 -14.51
CA ASP A 143 2.94 7.13 -15.14
C ASP A 143 3.88 6.26 -14.27
N ILE A 144 3.31 5.31 -13.51
CA ILE A 144 4.03 4.27 -12.77
C ILE A 144 3.77 2.92 -13.46
N ASP A 145 4.84 2.24 -13.87
CA ASP A 145 4.77 0.93 -14.53
C ASP A 145 5.80 -0.02 -13.92
N PHE A 146 5.34 -1.10 -13.28
CA PHE A 146 6.20 -2.13 -12.70
C PHE A 146 6.47 -3.32 -13.63
N ASN A 147 5.88 -3.35 -14.82
CA ASN A 147 6.01 -4.46 -15.77
C ASN A 147 7.34 -4.45 -16.54
N GLN A 148 8.35 -3.73 -16.05
CA GLN A 148 9.70 -3.79 -16.57
C GLN A 148 10.39 -5.04 -16.03
N LEU A 149 10.42 -6.09 -16.84
CA LEU A 149 11.08 -7.35 -16.50
C LEU A 149 12.58 -7.11 -16.26
N SER A 150 12.96 -7.11 -14.98
CA SER A 150 14.33 -7.28 -14.55
C SER A 150 14.62 -8.77 -14.37
N MET A 151 15.60 -9.27 -15.13
CA MET A 151 16.01 -10.69 -15.14
C MET A 151 16.95 -11.02 -13.97
N LEU A 152 16.59 -10.67 -12.72
CA LEU A 152 17.35 -11.17 -11.57
C LEU A 152 17.05 -12.67 -11.33
N PRO A 153 18.02 -13.49 -10.89
CA PRO A 153 17.80 -14.92 -10.63
C PRO A 153 16.71 -15.22 -9.60
N HIS A 154 16.47 -14.30 -8.67
CA HIS A 154 15.55 -14.47 -7.54
C HIS A 154 14.09 -14.11 -7.86
N THR A 155 13.76 -13.77 -9.11
CA THR A 155 12.40 -13.36 -9.49
C THR A 155 11.52 -14.50 -9.98
N GLU A 156 12.06 -15.71 -10.16
CA GLU A 156 11.29 -16.85 -10.69
C GLU A 156 10.09 -17.19 -9.79
N ALA A 157 10.31 -17.31 -8.48
CA ALA A 157 9.25 -17.60 -7.51
C ALA A 157 8.17 -16.50 -7.49
N ILE A 158 8.55 -15.25 -7.73
CA ILE A 158 7.65 -14.09 -7.81
C ILE A 158 6.80 -14.19 -9.07
N ILE A 159 7.42 -14.35 -10.23
CA ILE A 159 6.74 -14.34 -11.54
C ILE A 159 5.83 -15.55 -11.71
N GLN A 160 6.16 -16.69 -11.09
CA GLN A 160 5.34 -17.90 -11.12
C GLN A 160 4.20 -17.89 -10.09
N ASN A 161 4.19 -16.93 -9.15
CA ASN A 161 3.15 -16.84 -8.14
C ASN A 161 1.80 -16.49 -8.77
N SER A 162 0.71 -17.15 -8.33
CA SER A 162 -0.64 -16.85 -8.84
C SER A 162 -1.09 -15.44 -8.51
N GLU A 163 -0.55 -14.82 -7.47
CA GLU A 163 -0.87 -13.45 -7.05
C GLU A 163 0.00 -12.39 -7.73
N TYR A 164 0.91 -12.79 -8.62
CA TYR A 164 1.67 -11.87 -9.44
C TYR A 164 0.89 -11.46 -10.69
N PHE A 165 0.80 -10.15 -10.93
CA PHE A 165 0.24 -9.58 -12.14
C PHE A 165 1.00 -8.30 -12.53
N GLN A 166 1.68 -8.34 -13.69
CA GLN A 166 2.34 -7.19 -14.33
C GLN A 166 3.21 -6.33 -13.39
N GLY A 167 4.05 -6.98 -12.58
CA GLY A 167 4.95 -6.26 -11.66
C GLY A 167 4.32 -5.92 -10.30
N THR A 168 3.09 -6.35 -10.03
CA THR A 168 2.44 -6.18 -8.72
C THR A 168 2.07 -7.54 -8.12
N LEU A 169 2.30 -7.67 -6.82
CA LEU A 169 1.89 -8.79 -5.99
C LEU A 169 0.67 -8.39 -5.17
N PHE A 170 -0.37 -9.22 -5.24
CA PHE A 170 -1.64 -9.04 -4.54
C PHE A 170 -1.65 -9.94 -3.31
N ALA A 171 -1.22 -9.42 -2.16
CA ALA A 171 -1.13 -10.20 -0.94
C ALA A 171 -2.54 -10.64 -0.50
N ASN A 172 -2.81 -11.94 -0.64
CA ASN A 172 -4.05 -12.58 -0.22
C ASN A 172 -4.02 -12.97 1.27
N THR A 173 -3.36 -12.15 2.09
CA THR A 173 -3.18 -12.31 3.53
C THR A 173 -3.39 -10.98 4.23
N ASP A 174 -3.77 -11.01 5.51
CA ASP A 174 -3.97 -9.79 6.30
C ASP A 174 -2.67 -8.99 6.46
N LEU A 175 -1.55 -9.70 6.62
CA LEU A 175 -0.21 -9.14 6.75
C LEU A 175 0.65 -9.51 5.56
N LYS A 176 1.34 -8.52 4.97
CA LYS A 176 2.26 -8.71 3.84
C LYS A 176 3.49 -9.55 4.23
N GLY A 177 3.89 -9.53 5.50
CA GLY A 177 4.93 -10.43 6.01
C GLY A 177 4.55 -11.89 5.79
N ASP A 178 3.34 -12.30 6.16
CA ASP A 178 2.86 -13.67 5.97
C ASP A 178 2.84 -14.09 4.50
N PHE A 179 2.49 -13.17 3.59
CA PHE A 179 2.56 -13.42 2.16
C PHE A 179 4.01 -13.62 1.68
N LEU A 180 4.92 -12.71 2.06
CA LEU A 180 6.34 -12.82 1.69
C LEU A 180 6.99 -14.08 2.27
N LYS A 181 6.57 -14.51 3.46
CA LYS A 181 6.98 -15.80 4.04
C LYS A 181 6.62 -16.96 3.11
N GLN A 182 5.35 -17.07 2.74
CA GLN A 182 4.88 -18.13 1.84
C GLN A 182 5.59 -18.10 0.48
N LEU A 183 5.84 -16.90 -0.03
CA LEU A 183 6.53 -16.67 -1.29
C LEU A 183 7.99 -17.14 -1.24
N PHE A 184 8.71 -16.82 -0.18
CA PHE A 184 10.15 -17.10 -0.06
C PHE A 184 10.49 -18.47 0.51
N GLU A 185 9.65 -19.06 1.36
CA GLU A 185 9.89 -20.42 1.90
C GLU A 185 9.96 -21.49 0.81
N ASN A 186 9.28 -21.27 -0.31
CA ASN A 186 9.25 -22.19 -1.45
C ASN A 186 10.20 -21.79 -2.59
N ALA A 187 10.94 -20.69 -2.44
CA ALA A 187 11.82 -20.19 -3.46
C ALA A 187 13.11 -21.03 -3.54
N SER A 188 13.58 -21.30 -4.76
CA SER A 188 14.87 -21.99 -5.00
C SER A 188 16.08 -21.16 -4.57
N SER A 189 15.90 -19.83 -4.48
CA SER A 189 16.90 -18.87 -4.01
C SER A 189 16.24 -17.67 -3.37
N LEU A 190 16.90 -17.08 -2.38
CA LEU A 190 16.42 -15.91 -1.65
C LEU A 190 17.16 -14.64 -2.10
N PRO A 191 16.52 -13.46 -2.06
CA PRO A 191 17.22 -12.20 -2.27
C PRO A 191 18.25 -11.96 -1.16
N GLU A 192 19.38 -11.32 -1.48
CA GLU A 192 20.39 -10.94 -0.49
C GLU A 192 19.89 -9.82 0.43
N HIS A 193 19.11 -8.89 -0.13
CA HIS A 193 18.59 -7.72 0.57
C HIS A 193 17.22 -7.34 0.00
N VAL A 194 16.24 -7.13 0.89
CA VAL A 194 14.92 -6.58 0.56
C VAL A 194 14.77 -5.16 1.09
N VAL A 195 14.25 -4.26 0.27
CA VAL A 195 13.81 -2.93 0.71
C VAL A 195 12.30 -2.87 0.63
N PHE A 196 11.63 -2.57 1.75
CA PHE A 196 10.17 -2.51 1.81
C PHE A 196 9.70 -1.13 2.29
N ILE A 197 8.70 -0.56 1.62
CA ILE A 197 8.15 0.76 1.92
C ILE A 197 6.62 0.65 1.99
N ASP A 198 6.02 1.07 3.11
CA ASP A 198 4.57 1.02 3.33
C ASP A 198 4.11 2.14 4.29
N ASP A 199 2.88 2.63 4.12
CA ASP A 199 2.30 3.69 4.95
C ASP A 199 1.80 3.20 6.32
N LYS A 200 1.62 1.88 6.48
CA LYS A 200 1.14 1.23 7.70
C LYS A 200 2.27 0.59 8.46
N LEU A 201 2.60 1.16 9.62
CA LEU A 201 3.62 0.65 10.53
C LEU A 201 3.49 -0.85 10.81
N SER A 202 2.29 -1.37 11.04
CA SER A 202 2.07 -2.79 11.31
C SER A 202 2.45 -3.71 10.14
N GLN A 203 2.33 -3.24 8.89
CA GLN A 203 2.78 -3.98 7.71
C GLN A 203 4.30 -3.97 7.61
N VAL A 204 4.92 -2.81 7.89
CA VAL A 204 6.38 -2.64 7.92
C VAL A 204 7.01 -3.55 8.98
N GLU A 205 6.46 -3.56 10.19
CA GLU A 205 6.90 -4.44 11.29
C GLU A 205 6.77 -5.92 10.90
N SER A 206 5.60 -6.33 10.38
CA SER A 206 5.36 -7.71 9.97
C SER A 206 6.33 -8.20 8.88
N VAL A 207 6.62 -7.37 7.88
CA VAL A 207 7.59 -7.71 6.83
C VAL A 207 9.00 -7.78 7.41
N SER A 208 9.39 -6.82 8.26
CA SER A 208 10.70 -6.80 8.91
C SER A 208 10.96 -8.08 9.71
N GLU A 209 10.03 -8.47 10.59
CA GLU A 209 10.12 -9.68 11.40
C GLU A 209 10.19 -10.95 10.55
N THR A 210 9.40 -11.00 9.47
CA THR A 210 9.39 -12.14 8.55
C THR A 210 10.74 -12.31 7.86
N LEU A 211 11.30 -11.23 7.33
CA LEU A 211 12.56 -11.26 6.59
C LEU A 211 13.73 -11.59 7.51
N GLU A 212 13.72 -11.07 8.75
CA GLU A 212 14.69 -11.44 9.79
C GLU A 212 14.63 -12.95 10.10
N ALA A 213 13.43 -13.51 10.27
CA ALA A 213 13.25 -14.94 10.54
C ALA A 213 13.73 -15.83 9.38
N LEU A 214 13.66 -15.33 8.14
CA LEU A 214 14.19 -16.01 6.95
C LEU A 214 15.70 -15.78 6.73
N GLY A 215 16.35 -14.97 7.57
CA GLY A 215 17.76 -14.59 7.42
C GLY A 215 18.03 -13.69 6.21
N ILE A 216 17.03 -12.98 5.72
CA ILE A 216 17.12 -12.01 4.63
C ILE A 216 17.40 -10.63 5.23
N LYS A 217 18.42 -9.92 4.72
CA LYS A 217 18.67 -8.54 5.16
C LYS A 217 17.53 -7.65 4.67
N ALA A 218 17.05 -6.76 5.52
CA ALA A 218 15.95 -5.89 5.15
C ALA A 218 16.15 -4.46 5.65
N ASP A 219 15.83 -3.48 4.80
CA ASP A 219 15.57 -2.11 5.22
C ASP A 219 14.06 -1.85 5.03
N CYS A 220 13.33 -1.73 6.14
CA CYS A 220 11.89 -1.56 6.14
C CYS A 220 11.54 -0.12 6.56
N TYR A 221 10.85 0.61 5.69
CA TYR A 221 10.56 2.02 5.83
C TYR A 221 9.08 2.27 6.11
N TRP A 222 8.79 2.93 7.22
CA TRP A 222 7.46 3.45 7.51
C TRP A 222 7.29 4.83 6.85
N TYR A 223 6.50 4.86 5.79
CA TYR A 223 6.25 6.03 4.97
C TYR A 223 5.12 6.88 5.52
N ARG A 224 5.37 8.18 5.73
CA ARG A 224 4.46 9.06 6.48
C ARG A 224 3.96 10.27 5.72
N ALA A 225 4.28 10.39 4.42
CA ALA A 225 3.88 11.56 3.63
C ALA A 225 2.36 11.80 3.63
N ILE A 226 1.56 10.73 3.69
CA ILE A 226 0.10 10.81 3.72
C ILE A 226 -0.48 11.39 5.03
N GLU A 227 0.33 11.49 6.09
CA GLU A 227 -0.13 12.02 7.38
C GLU A 227 -0.55 13.49 7.28
N VAL A 228 0.10 14.29 6.44
CA VAL A 228 -0.27 15.72 6.25
C VAL A 228 -1.73 15.82 5.78
N LYS A 229 -2.09 15.06 4.75
CA LYS A 229 -3.46 15.01 4.22
C LYS A 229 -4.44 14.42 5.24
N SER A 230 -4.01 13.40 5.98
CA SER A 230 -4.83 12.78 7.03
C SER A 230 -5.16 13.77 8.15
N ASN A 231 -4.21 14.60 8.54
CA ASN A 231 -4.39 15.61 9.58
C ASN A 231 -5.25 16.79 9.14
N SER A 232 -5.38 17.05 7.83
CA SER A 232 -6.26 18.07 7.27
C SER A 232 -7.63 17.54 6.82
N PHE A 233 -7.96 16.29 7.16
CA PHE A 233 -9.22 15.67 6.75
C PHE A 233 -10.45 16.46 7.25
N ASN A 234 -11.39 16.73 6.36
CA ASN A 234 -12.67 17.34 6.66
C ASN A 234 -13.81 16.45 6.14
N SER A 235 -14.56 15.84 7.06
CA SER A 235 -15.65 14.92 6.73
C SER A 235 -16.79 15.59 5.96
N LEU A 236 -17.12 16.85 6.26
CA LEU A 236 -18.18 17.57 5.55
C LEU A 236 -17.84 17.72 4.06
N LEU A 237 -16.57 18.02 3.72
CA LEU A 237 -16.18 18.14 2.31
C LEU A 237 -16.27 16.78 1.61
N ALA A 238 -15.84 15.71 2.28
CA ALA A 238 -15.93 14.37 1.72
C ALA A 238 -17.38 13.90 1.52
N ASP A 239 -18.29 14.27 2.43
CA ASP A 239 -19.73 13.96 2.32
C ASP A 239 -20.39 14.74 1.16
N ILE A 240 -20.04 16.03 0.97
CA ILE A 240 -20.47 16.84 -0.18
C ILE A 240 -19.97 16.23 -1.49
N GLN A 241 -18.68 15.86 -1.54
CA GLN A 241 -18.07 15.22 -2.70
C GLN A 241 -18.77 13.89 -3.04
N LEU A 242 -19.04 13.06 -2.04
CA LEU A 242 -19.76 11.80 -2.23
C LEU A 242 -21.17 12.05 -2.75
N TYR A 243 -21.89 13.01 -2.17
CA TYR A 243 -23.23 13.36 -2.64
C TYR A 243 -23.24 13.79 -4.10
N HIS A 244 -22.37 14.71 -4.48
CA HIS A 244 -22.32 15.19 -5.87
C HIS A 244 -21.91 14.10 -6.86
N LEU A 245 -21.00 13.21 -6.45
CA LEU A 245 -20.61 12.07 -7.26
C LEU A 245 -21.80 11.12 -7.47
N MET A 246 -22.52 10.75 -6.40
CA MET A 246 -23.62 9.79 -6.48
C MET A 246 -24.88 10.37 -7.16
N HIS A 247 -25.17 11.65 -6.98
CA HIS A 247 -26.40 12.28 -7.50
C HIS A 247 -26.25 12.87 -8.89
N PHE A 248 -25.08 13.41 -9.21
CA PHE A 248 -24.88 14.17 -10.45
C PHE A 248 -23.77 13.59 -11.32
N GLY A 249 -23.04 12.57 -10.85
CA GLY A 249 -21.86 12.06 -11.54
C GLY A 249 -20.71 13.08 -11.56
N LEU A 250 -20.68 14.01 -10.61
CA LEU A 250 -19.70 15.10 -10.56
C LEU A 250 -18.66 14.84 -9.47
N PHE A 251 -17.40 14.68 -9.89
CA PHE A 251 -16.26 14.57 -8.98
C PHE A 251 -15.72 15.97 -8.64
N LEU A 252 -16.08 16.47 -7.46
CA LEU A 252 -15.69 17.79 -6.98
C LEU A 252 -14.30 17.77 -6.33
N ASN A 253 -13.49 18.80 -6.57
CA ASN A 253 -12.27 19.02 -5.79
C ASN A 253 -12.58 19.60 -4.40
N ASP A 254 -11.56 19.71 -3.54
CA ASP A 254 -11.75 20.20 -2.16
C ASP A 254 -12.19 21.68 -2.10
N GLU A 255 -11.74 22.53 -3.03
CA GLU A 255 -12.14 23.95 -3.09
C GLU A 255 -13.62 24.11 -3.46
N GLN A 256 -14.11 23.32 -4.42
CA GLN A 256 -15.52 23.31 -4.82
C GLN A 256 -16.41 22.80 -3.70
N ALA A 257 -16.00 21.74 -3.00
CA ALA A 257 -16.72 21.23 -1.85
C ALA A 257 -16.74 22.25 -0.70
N ALA A 258 -15.63 22.96 -0.46
CA ALA A 258 -15.55 24.01 0.55
C ALA A 258 -16.51 25.18 0.25
N TYR A 259 -16.56 25.62 -1.02
CA TYR A 259 -17.52 26.64 -1.44
C TYR A 259 -18.97 26.23 -1.16
N ILE A 260 -19.33 24.97 -1.44
CA ILE A 260 -20.68 24.46 -1.14
C ILE A 260 -20.91 24.40 0.38
N ALA A 261 -19.93 23.92 1.15
CA ALA A 261 -20.02 23.84 2.61
C ALA A 261 -20.26 25.21 3.27
N GLU A 262 -19.69 26.29 2.72
CA GLU A 262 -19.90 27.66 3.21
C GLU A 262 -21.33 28.17 2.93
N ASN A 263 -21.95 27.73 1.83
CA ASN A 263 -23.27 28.20 1.40
C ASN A 263 -24.42 27.31 1.90
N GLU A 264 -24.16 26.03 2.17
CA GLU A 264 -25.15 25.02 2.57
C GLU A 264 -24.63 24.13 3.74
N PRO A 265 -24.26 24.72 4.90
CA PRO A 265 -23.61 23.97 5.98
C PRO A 265 -24.52 22.95 6.68
N ASP A 266 -25.83 23.17 6.66
CA ASP A 266 -26.82 22.38 7.41
C ASP A 266 -27.48 21.27 6.57
N PHE A 267 -27.12 21.14 5.29
CA PHE A 267 -27.70 20.09 4.46
C PHE A 267 -27.15 18.71 4.88
N PRO A 268 -27.99 17.69 5.07
CA PRO A 268 -27.55 16.38 5.56
C PRO A 268 -26.98 15.52 4.43
N TRP A 269 -25.86 15.95 3.83
CA TRP A 269 -25.25 15.39 2.62
C TRP A 269 -25.16 13.86 2.63
N LEU A 270 -24.57 13.27 3.67
CA LEU A 270 -24.40 11.82 3.75
C LEU A 270 -25.72 11.07 3.91
N ALA A 271 -26.62 11.56 4.77
CA ALA A 271 -27.93 10.93 4.95
C ALA A 271 -28.76 10.97 3.66
N ALA A 272 -28.64 12.06 2.89
CA ALA A 272 -29.27 12.17 1.58
C ALA A 272 -28.72 11.12 0.60
N VAL A 273 -27.41 10.84 0.58
CA VAL A 273 -26.84 9.75 -0.24
C VAL A 273 -27.43 8.39 0.17
N LEU A 274 -27.38 8.08 1.47
CA LEU A 274 -27.79 6.75 1.96
C LEU A 274 -29.28 6.47 1.72
N ASN A 275 -30.15 7.47 1.96
CA ASN A 275 -31.58 7.31 1.73
C ASN A 275 -31.91 7.05 0.26
N ASN A 276 -31.27 7.78 -0.67
CA ASN A 276 -31.54 7.63 -2.10
C ASN A 276 -31.08 6.27 -2.65
N LEU A 277 -30.03 5.67 -2.09
CA LEU A 277 -29.56 4.34 -2.51
C LEU A 277 -30.38 3.20 -1.92
N GLN A 278 -31.02 3.40 -0.76
CA GLN A 278 -31.95 2.43 -0.19
C GLN A 278 -33.22 2.30 -1.04
N ASP A 279 -33.69 3.40 -1.63
CA ASP A 279 -34.87 3.40 -2.50
C ASP A 279 -34.63 2.80 -3.90
N ALA A 280 -33.36 2.63 -4.29
CA ALA A 280 -32.95 2.12 -5.60
C ALA A 280 -32.75 0.58 -5.65
N ASN A 281 -32.75 -0.09 -4.49
CA ASN A 281 -32.56 -1.52 -4.31
C ASN A 281 -33.89 -2.26 -4.06
#